data_AF-A0A2E6VXV1-F1
#
_entry.id   AF-A0A2E6VXV1-F1
#
_cell.length_a   1.000
_cell.length_b   1.000
_cell.length_c   1.000
_cell.angle_alpha   90.00
_cell.angle_beta   90.00
_cell.angle_gamma   90.00
#
_symmetry.space_group_name_H-M   'P 1'
#
loop_
_entity.id
_entity.type
_entity.pdbx_description
1 polymer ?
#
loop_
_entity_poly.entity_id
_entity_poly.type
_entity_poly.pdbx_seq_one_letter_code
_entity_poly.pdbx_strand_id
1 'polypeptide(L)' 'MELEKRGVETYIVITETFLPLVRAQAKARKADPKLLIVKHPVGGLNEEELAERIGIASSELKDAVGA' A
#
# COMPACT_ATOMS: atom_id res chain seq x y z
N MET A 1 -8.42 11.60 8.45
CA MET A 1 -6.96 11.56 8.25
C MET A 1 -6.42 12.95 8.52
N GLU A 2 -5.73 13.14 9.64
CA GLU A 2 -5.34 14.49 10.11
C GLU A 2 -4.20 15.09 9.28
N LEU A 3 -3.35 14.23 8.69
CA LEU A 3 -2.28 14.62 7.77
C LEU A 3 -2.80 15.11 6.42
N GLU A 4 -3.80 14.43 5.86
CA GLU A 4 -4.43 14.85 4.60
C GLU A 4 -5.08 16.24 4.70
N LYS A 5 -5.70 16.56 5.85
CA LYS A 5 -6.22 17.91 6.12
C LYS A 5 -5.12 18.98 6.12
N ARG A 6 -3.86 18.59 6.34
CA ARG A 6 -2.68 19.47 6.32
C ARG A 6 -1.97 19.45 4.96
N GLY A 7 -2.61 18.89 3.92
CA GLY A 7 -2.05 18.79 2.58
C GLY A 7 -0.97 17.70 2.42
N VAL A 8 -0.84 16.80 3.41
CA VAL A 8 0.10 15.68 3.34
C VAL A 8 -0.65 14.45 2.87
N GLU A 9 -0.32 13.97 1.67
CA GLU A 9 -0.89 12.73 1.16
C GLU A 9 -0.39 11.52 1.95
N THR A 10 -1.30 10.59 2.26
CA THR A 10 -0.96 9.38 3.01
C THR A 10 -1.29 8.14 2.21
N TYR A 11 -0.34 7.21 2.13
CA TYR A 11 -0.47 5.92 1.48
C TYR A 11 -0.29 4.81 2.51
N ILE A 12 -1.09 3.76 2.42
CA ILE A 12 -0.96 2.56 3.25
C ILE A 12 -0.45 1.43 2.38
N VAL A 13 0.74 0.93 2.69
CA VAL A 13 1.33 -0.24 2.03
C VAL A 13 0.85 -1.49 2.78
N ILE A 14 0.26 -2.44 2.05
CA ILE A 14 -0.24 -3.70 2.61
C ILE A 14 0.13 -4.87 1.71
N THR A 15 0.16 -6.08 2.27
CA THR A 15 0.12 -7.28 1.42
C THR A 15 -1.31 -7.63 1.03
N GLU A 16 -1.48 -8.28 -0.12
CA GLU A 16 -2.79 -8.66 -0.69
C GLU A 16 -3.72 -9.38 0.30
N THR A 17 -3.13 -10.18 1.20
CA THR A 17 -3.83 -10.94 2.23
C THR A 17 -4.59 -10.07 3.24
N PHE A 18 -4.17 -8.82 3.45
CA PHE A 18 -4.83 -7.88 4.36
C PHE A 18 -5.94 -7.06 3.70
N LEU A 19 -6.11 -7.12 2.37
CA LEU A 19 -7.08 -6.31 1.65
C LEU A 19 -8.53 -6.44 2.20
N PRO A 20 -9.03 -7.63 2.56
CA PRO A 20 -10.37 -7.77 3.14
C PRO A 20 -10.52 -7.01 4.47
N LEU A 21 -9.50 -7.09 5.33
CA LEU A 21 -9.49 -6.42 6.63
C LEU A 21 -9.44 -4.90 6.47
N VAL A 22 -8.58 -4.41 5.57
CA VAL A 22 -8.46 -2.98 5.27
C VAL A 22 -9.77 -2.40 4.75
N ARG A 23 -10.43 -3.11 3.82
CA ARG A 23 -11.75 -2.70 3.31
C ARG A 23 -12.82 -2.65 4.40
N ALA A 24 -12.83 -3.64 5.31
CA ALA A 24 -13.75 -3.64 6.44
C ALA A 24 -13.51 -2.44 7.37
N GLN A 25 -12.24 -2.11 7.66
CA GLN A 25 -11.87 -0.97 8.50
C GLN A 25 -12.17 0.38 7.82
N ALA A 26 -11.88 0.51 6.52
CA ALA A 26 -12.19 1.68 5.72
C ALA A 26 -13.70 1.99 5.76
N LYS A 27 -14.53 0.96 5.55
CA LYS A 27 -16.00 1.06 5.67
C LYS A 27 -16.45 1.48 7.07
N ALA A 28 -15.93 0.83 8.11
CA ALA A 28 -16.30 1.15 9.50
C ALA A 28 -15.93 2.59 9.90
N ARG A 29 -14.83 3.11 9.35
CA ARG A 29 -14.31 4.46 9.63
C ARG A 29 -14.78 5.53 8.64
N LYS A 30 -15.59 5.16 7.63
CA LYS A 30 -15.97 6.05 6.51
C LYS A 30 -14.76 6.75 5.89
N ALA A 31 -13.67 6.00 5.74
CA ALA A 31 -12.41 6.47 5.19
C ALA A 31 -12.18 5.85 3.81
N ASP A 32 -11.50 6.58 2.93
CA ASP A 32 -11.08 6.11 1.62
C ASP A 32 -9.55 6.18 1.52
N PRO A 33 -8.82 5.20 2.08
CA PRO A 33 -7.36 5.22 2.12
C PRO A 33 -6.77 4.93 0.73
N LYS A 34 -5.72 5.68 0.36
CA LYS A 34 -4.87 5.33 -0.79
C LYS A 34 -4.05 4.09 -0.42
N LEU A 35 -4.23 2.99 -1.15
CA LEU A 35 -3.58 1.70 -0.87
C LEU A 35 -2.53 1.38 -1.93
N LEU A 36 -1.38 0.87 -1.47
CA LEU A 36 -0.38 0.21 -2.29
C LEU A 36 -0.37 -1.27 -1.93
N ILE A 37 -0.65 -2.14 -2.90
CA ILE A 37 -0.91 -3.56 -2.66
C ILE A 37 0.28 -4.37 -3.14
N VAL A 38 0.99 -4.99 -2.21
CA VAL A 38 2.12 -5.87 -2.48
C VAL A 38 1.64 -7.32 -2.48
N LYS A 39 2.05 -8.10 -3.48
CA LYS A 39 1.73 -9.54 -3.53
C LYS A 39 2.37 -10.29 -2.36
N HIS A 40 1.69 -11.29 -1.81
CA HIS A 40 2.22 -12.18 -0.79
C HIS A 40 2.95 -13.37 -1.45
N PRO A 41 4.01 -13.95 -0.86
CA PRO A 41 4.65 -13.58 0.39
C PRO A 41 5.60 -12.39 0.27
N VAL A 42 5.90 -11.78 1.43
CA VAL A 42 6.96 -10.76 1.61
C VAL A 42 8.08 -11.25 2.55
N GLY A 43 7.97 -12.48 3.05
CA GLY A 43 8.96 -13.13 3.90
C GLY A 43 9.33 -14.50 3.32
N GLY A 44 10.56 -14.95 3.59
CA GLY A 44 11.10 -16.19 3.02
C GLY A 44 11.43 -16.10 1.53
N LEU A 45 11.47 -14.89 0.98
CA LEU A 45 11.83 -14.62 -0.41
C LEU A 45 13.34 -14.72 -0.62
N ASN A 46 13.74 -15.12 -1.82
CA ASN A 46 15.09 -14.90 -2.31
C ASN A 46 15.28 -13.45 -2.80
N GLU A 47 16.50 -13.11 -3.22
CA GLU A 47 16.86 -11.76 -3.64
C GLU A 47 16.07 -11.27 -4.87
N GLU A 48 15.89 -12.12 -5.88
CA GLU A 48 15.17 -11.78 -7.11
C GLU A 48 13.68 -11.54 -6.82
N GLU A 49 13.06 -12.42 -6.03
CA GLU A 49 11.66 -12.31 -5.63
C GLU A 49 11.43 -11.05 -4.77
N LEU A 50 12.36 -10.74 -3.86
CA LEU A 50 12.29 -9.54 -3.04
C LEU A 50 12.42 -8.28 -3.90
N ALA A 51 13.37 -8.27 -4.84
CA ALA A 51 13.56 -7.16 -5.77
C ALA A 51 12.31 -6.93 -6.62
N GLU A 52 11.63 -7.99 -7.09
CA GLU A 52 10.36 -7.89 -7.81
C GLU A 52 9.29 -7.18 -6.95
N ARG A 53 9.13 -7.59 -5.68
CA ARG A 53 8.13 -6.99 -4.78
C ARG A 53 8.40 -5.51 -4.50
N ILE A 54 9.66 -5.16 -4.27
CA ILE A 54 10.08 -3.76 -4.08
C ILE A 54 9.85 -2.95 -5.36
N GLY A 55 10.23 -3.51 -6.51
CA GLY A 55 10.09 -2.85 -7.82
C GLY A 55 8.64 -2.48 -8.12
N ILE A 56 7.71 -3.43 -7.95
CA ILE A 56 6.27 -3.19 -8.16
C ILE A 56 5.77 -2.11 -7.20
N ALA A 57 6.00 -2.26 -5.89
CA ALA A 57 5.53 -1.32 -4.89
C ALA A 57 6.10 0.10 -5.09
N SER A 58 7.38 0.20 -5.46
CA SER A 58 8.03 1.47 -5.74
C SER A 58 7.52 2.10 -7.03
N SER A 59 7.23 1.33 -8.08
CA SER A 59 6.69 1.86 -9.33
C SER A 59 5.29 2.41 -9.09
N GLU A 60 4.41 1.64 -8.43
CA GLU A 60 3.06 2.10 -8.10
C GLU A 60 3.08 3.37 -7.24
N LEU A 61 4.00 3.47 -6.26
CA LEU A 61 4.14 4.68 -5.46
C LEU A 61 4.58 5.87 -6.32
N LYS A 62 5.60 5.71 -7.18
CA LYS A 62 6.09 6.77 -8.07
C LYS A 62 5.00 7.27 -9.02
N ASP A 63 4.27 6.35 -9.65
CA ASP A 63 3.13 6.67 -10.51
C ASP A 63 2.05 7.45 -9.73
N ALA A 64 1.80 7.05 -8.47
CA ALA A 64 0.81 7.70 -7.62
C ALA A 64 1.23 9.09 -7.12
N VAL A 65 2.54 9.39 -7.00
CA VAL A 65 3.05 10.70 -6.55
C VAL A 65 3.57 11.57 -7.69
N GLY A 66 3.58 11.07 -8.93
CA GLY A 66 4.05 11.78 -10.12
C GLY A 66 5.56 12.06 -10.12
N ALA A 67 6.37 11.12 -9.62
CA ALA A 67 7.83 11.24 -9.45
C ALA A 67 8.64 10.30 -10.35
#